data_AF-A0A3P6QWE6-F1
#
_entry.id   AF-A0A3P6QWE6-F1
#
_cell.length_a   1.000
_cell.length_b   1.000
_cell.length_c   1.000
_cell.angle_alpha   90.00
_cell.angle_beta   90.00
_cell.angle_gamma   90.00
#
_symmetry.space_group_name_H-M   'P 1'
#
loop_
_entity.id
_entity.type
_entity.pdbx_description
1 polymer ?
#
loop_
_entity_poly.entity_id
_entity_poly.type
_entity_poly.pdbx_seq_one_letter_code
_entity_poly.pdbx_strand_id
1 'polypeptide(L)'
;ADNQVAGFAQSYVGHGDQGVQVTIDVLTVKGAGHMVPNDRPGPSVQMITNFMFPDANGAVNYTSSAYTNPQPDVSLFSPQVQKPTETDYWT
;
A
#
# COMPACT_ATOMS: atom_id res chain seq x y z
N ALA A 1 1.83 12.94 8.38
CA ALA A 1 2.49 11.62 8.31
C ALA A 1 3.94 11.83 8.67
N ASP A 2 4.42 11.19 9.74
CA ASP A 2 5.81 11.31 10.15
C ASP A 2 6.70 10.54 9.17
N ASN A 3 7.43 11.28 8.34
CA ASN A 3 8.33 10.73 7.32
C ASN A 3 9.62 10.21 7.98
N GLN A 4 9.50 9.12 8.73
CA GLN A 4 10.63 8.50 9.43
C GLN A 4 11.30 7.44 8.57
N VAL A 5 12.62 7.31 8.72
CA VAL A 5 13.39 6.26 8.03
C VAL A 5 12.98 4.89 8.56
N ALA A 6 12.33 4.11 7.69
CA ALA A 6 11.84 2.78 7.98
C ALA A 6 12.88 1.67 7.81
N GLY A 7 14.00 1.94 7.13
CA GLY A 7 15.06 0.98 6.84
C GLY A 7 15.85 1.37 5.59
N PHE A 8 16.51 0.39 4.99
CA PHE A 8 17.33 0.56 3.78
C PHE A 8 16.93 -0.45 2.71
N ALA A 9 17.07 -0.06 1.44
CA ALA A 9 16.82 -0.91 0.28
C ALA A 9 18.05 -0.91 -0.63
N GLN A 10 18.34 -2.06 -1.23
CA GLN A 10 19.41 -2.23 -2.22
C GLN A 10 18.90 -3.13 -3.35
N SER A 11 19.03 -2.65 -4.59
CA SER A 11 18.62 -3.37 -5.79
C SER A 11 19.84 -3.92 -6.53
N TYR A 12 19.73 -5.16 -7.01
CA TYR A 12 20.71 -5.82 -7.85
C TYR A 12 20.05 -6.17 -9.17
N VAL A 13 20.70 -5.83 -10.27
CA VAL A 13 20.23 -6.15 -11.62
C VAL A 13 21.22 -7.11 -12.27
N GLY A 14 20.72 -8.26 -12.71
CA GLY A 14 21.48 -9.27 -13.43
C GLY A 14 20.85 -9.58 -14.78
N HIS A 15 21.62 -10.21 -15.65
CA HIS A 15 21.12 -10.76 -16.92
C HIS A 15 21.33 -12.27 -16.91
N GLY A 16 20.27 -13.02 -17.16
CA GLY A 16 20.36 -14.47 -17.34
C GLY A 16 20.97 -14.85 -18.69
N ASP A 17 21.27 -16.14 -18.87
CA ASP A 17 21.92 -16.67 -20.08
C ASP A 17 21.15 -16.38 -21.39
N GLN A 18 19.84 -16.16 -21.29
CA GLN A 18 18.96 -15.82 -22.42
C GLN A 18 18.74 -14.30 -22.58
N GLY A 19 19.56 -13.47 -21.93
CA GLY A 19 19.46 -12.00 -21.96
C GLY A 19 18.32 -11.41 -21.12
N VAL A 20 17.55 -12.25 -20.42
CA VAL A 20 16.45 -11.82 -19.53
C VAL A 20 17.03 -11.04 -18.35
N GLN A 21 16.58 -9.81 -18.15
CA GLN A 21 16.95 -9.01 -16.99
C GLN A 21 16.19 -9.49 -15.75
N VAL A 22 16.91 -9.70 -14.65
CA VAL A 22 16.37 -10.08 -13.35
C VAL A 22 16.78 -9.02 -12.35
N THR A 23 15.81 -8.51 -11.60
CA THR A 23 16.04 -7.55 -10.52
C THR A 23 15.72 -8.20 -9.18
N ILE A 24 16.63 -8.06 -8.21
CA ILE A 24 16.47 -8.54 -6.84
C ILE A 24 16.61 -7.34 -5.91
N ASP A 25 15.56 -7.06 -5.15
CA ASP A 25 15.57 -6.02 -4.13
C ASP A 25 15.72 -6.63 -2.75
N VAL A 26 16.71 -6.15 -1.99
CA VAL A 26 16.95 -6.54 -0.59
C VAL A 26 16.62 -5.36 0.31
N LEU A 27 15.70 -5.58 1.25
CA LEU A 27 15.19 -4.55 2.15
C LEU A 27 15.41 -4.93 3.60
N THR A 28 15.69 -3.91 4.42
CA THR A 28 15.68 -4.01 5.88
C THR A 28 14.52 -3.19 6.43
N VAL A 29 13.90 -3.67 7.51
CA VAL A 29 12.90 -2.91 8.26
C VAL A 29 13.45 -2.64 9.65
N LYS A 30 13.73 -1.37 9.93
CA LYS A 30 14.29 -0.91 11.20
C LYS A 30 13.33 -1.25 12.35
N GLY A 31 13.85 -1.98 13.33
CA GLY A 31 13.13 -2.37 14.54
C GLY A 31 12.21 -3.58 14.38
N ALA A 32 12.23 -4.26 13.23
CA ALA A 32 11.52 -5.53 13.04
C ALA A 32 12.41 -6.74 13.38
N GLY A 33 11.80 -7.79 13.92
CA GLY A 33 12.41 -9.10 14.11
C GLY A 33 12.02 -10.08 13.01
N HIS A 34 11.78 -11.34 13.38
CA HIS A 34 11.47 -12.40 12.40
C HIS A 34 10.12 -12.19 11.71
N MET A 35 9.11 -11.74 12.47
CA MET A 35 7.75 -11.54 11.96
C MET A 35 7.54 -10.06 11.63
N VAL A 36 8.22 -9.61 10.58
CA VAL A 36 8.29 -8.20 10.18
C VAL A 36 6.91 -7.50 10.10
N PRO A 37 5.86 -8.10 9.49
CA PRO A 37 4.53 -7.48 9.45
C PRO A 37 3.88 -7.31 10.82
N ASN A 38 4.19 -8.18 11.78
CA ASN A 38 3.67 -8.09 13.15
C ASN A 38 4.41 -7.01 13.96
N ASP A 39 5.73 -6.94 13.81
CA ASP A 39 6.55 -6.02 14.61
C ASP A 39 6.47 -4.57 14.11
N ARG A 40 6.37 -4.38 12.78
CA ARG A 40 6.35 -3.07 12.12
C ARG A 40 5.28 -3.02 11.03
N PRO A 41 3.98 -3.00 11.39
CA PRO A 41 2.89 -3.12 10.41
C PRO A 41 2.89 -2.01 9.37
N GLY A 42 3.07 -0.74 9.77
CA GLY A 42 3.09 0.40 8.83
C GLY A 42 4.18 0.28 7.74
N PRO A 43 5.47 0.20 8.12
CA PRO A 43 6.56 -0.03 7.17
C PRO A 43 6.41 -1.29 6.33
N SER A 44 5.86 -2.37 6.90
CA SER A 44 5.68 -3.63 6.19
C SER A 44 4.61 -3.52 5.10
N VAL A 45 3.49 -2.82 5.39
CA VAL A 45 2.47 -2.53 4.38
C VAL A 45 3.07 -1.67 3.27
N GLN A 46 3.87 -0.66 3.59
CA GLN A 46 4.58 0.15 2.60
C GLN A 46 5.49 -0.70 1.71
N MET A 47 6.31 -1.57 2.30
CA MET A 47 7.21 -2.48 1.59
C MET A 47 6.44 -3.40 0.63
N ILE A 48 5.40 -4.07 1.13
CA ILE A 48 4.64 -5.07 0.35
C ILE A 48 3.83 -4.40 -0.76
N THR A 49 3.14 -3.30 -0.46
CA THR A 49 2.28 -2.62 -1.45
C THR A 49 3.09 -1.98 -2.56
N ASN A 50 4.24 -1.36 -2.26
CA ASN A 50 5.10 -0.79 -3.28
C ASN A 50 5.70 -1.89 -4.18
N PHE A 51 6.01 -3.08 -3.62
CA PHE A 51 6.44 -4.24 -4.42
C PHE A 51 5.33 -4.77 -5.33
N MET A 52 4.10 -4.89 -4.82
CA MET A 52 2.97 -5.41 -5.59
C MET A 52 2.48 -4.47 -6.69
N PHE A 53 2.63 -3.15 -6.47
CA PHE A 53 2.12 -2.11 -7.34
C PHE A 53 3.27 -1.19 -7.80
N PRO A 54 4.15 -1.67 -8.71
CA PRO A 54 5.22 -0.87 -9.27
C PRO A 54 4.67 0.26 -10.16
N ASP A 55 5.54 1.19 -10.53
CA ASP A 55 5.17 2.25 -11.45
C ASP A 55 4.88 1.73 -12.88
N ALA A 56 4.45 2.62 -13.77
CA ALA A 56 4.12 2.28 -15.15
C ALA A 56 5.29 1.69 -15.95
N ASN A 57 6.53 1.88 -15.50
CA ASN A 57 7.74 1.33 -16.12
C ASN A 57 8.18 0.00 -15.48
N GLY A 58 7.42 -0.51 -14.51
CA GLY A 58 7.75 -1.71 -13.76
C GLY A 58 8.82 -1.49 -12.69
N ALA A 59 9.21 -0.24 -12.41
CA ALA A 59 10.17 0.06 -11.36
C ALA A 59 9.47 0.12 -10.01
N VAL A 60 10.06 -0.54 -9.01
CA VAL A 60 9.54 -0.53 -7.65
C VAL A 60 10.07 0.68 -6.89
N ASN A 61 9.16 1.54 -6.40
CA ASN A 61 9.51 2.70 -5.58
C ASN A 61 9.13 2.50 -4.12
N TYR A 62 10.09 2.06 -3.30
CA TYR A 62 9.85 1.79 -1.88
C TYR A 62 9.67 3.04 -1.00
N THR A 63 9.88 4.26 -1.51
CA THR A 63 9.66 5.50 -0.72
C THR A 63 8.23 6.01 -0.82
N SER A 64 7.39 5.43 -1.68
CA SER A 64 5.98 5.84 -1.85
C SER A 64 5.14 5.51 -0.62
N SER A 65 4.22 6.41 -0.25
CA SER A 65 3.22 6.20 0.81
C SER A 65 1.79 6.10 0.27
N ALA A 66 1.61 5.89 -1.04
CA ALA A 66 0.31 5.91 -1.70
C ALA A 66 -0.67 4.84 -1.15
N TYR A 67 -0.13 3.70 -0.70
CA TYR A 67 -0.91 2.53 -0.26
C TYR A 67 -0.78 2.22 1.23
N THR A 68 -0.24 3.15 2.03
CA THR A 68 -0.01 2.91 3.46
C THR A 68 -1.18 3.33 4.35
N ASN A 69 -2.14 4.07 3.81
CA ASN A 69 -3.34 4.50 4.52
C ASN A 69 -4.59 4.03 3.75
N PRO A 70 -5.15 2.86 4.08
CA PRO A 70 -6.39 2.42 3.44
C PRO A 70 -7.51 3.39 3.81
N GLN A 71 -8.14 3.97 2.80
CA GLN A 71 -9.41 4.67 2.96
C GLN A 71 -10.51 3.74 2.43
N PRO A 72 -11.09 2.86 3.29
CA PRO A 72 -12.20 2.04 2.88
C PRO A 72 -13.41 2.93 2.57
N ASP A 73 -14.18 2.56 1.55
CA ASP A 73 -15.48 3.18 1.31
C ASP A 73 -16.44 2.78 2.43
N VAL A 74 -16.82 3.76 3.26
CA VAL A 74 -17.76 3.58 4.37
C VAL A 74 -19.18 4.01 4.01
N SER A 75 -19.44 4.40 2.77
CA SER A 75 -20.77 4.86 2.31
C SER A 75 -21.86 3.80 2.51
N LEU A 76 -21.49 2.52 2.42
CA LEU A 76 -22.37 1.37 2.67
C LEU A 76 -22.87 1.29 4.13
N PHE A 77 -22.18 1.94 5.06
CA PHE A 77 -22.53 1.98 6.48
C PHE A 77 -23.15 3.32 6.91
N SER A 78 -23.25 4.28 5.98
CA SER A 78 -23.92 5.56 6.26
C SER A 78 -25.42 5.31 6.46
N PRO A 79 -26.03 5.86 7.53
CA PRO A 79 -27.48 5.82 7.70
C PRO A 79 -28.14 6.36 6.43
N GLN A 80 -28.89 5.52 5.75
CA GLN A 80 -29.78 5.98 4.70
C GLN A 80 -30.85 6.82 5.41
N VAL A 81 -30.71 8.14 5.39
CA VAL A 81 -31.80 9.04 5.79
C VAL A 81 -32.88 8.85 4.73
N GLN A 82 -33.79 7.90 4.95
CA GLN A 82 -35.04 7.86 4.22
C GLN A 82 -35.77 9.14 4.58
N LYS A 83 -35.71 10.13 3.69
CA LYS A 83 -36.56 11.31 3.80
C LYS A 83 -38.01 10.78 3.72
N PRO A 84 -38.86 10.98 4.72
CA PRO A 84 -40.23 10.53 4.63
C PRO A 84 -40.86 11.17 3.39
N THR A 85 -41.39 10.34 2.50
CA THR A 85 -42.19 10.79 1.36
C THR A 85 -43.53 11.25 1.93
N GLU A 86 -43.61 12.52 2.33
CA GLU A 86 -44.87 13.16 2.67
C GLU A 86 -45.72 13.23 1.40
N THR A 87 -46.70 12.34 1.30
CA THR A 87 -47.70 12.40 0.24
C THR A 87 -48.87 13.18 0.79
N ASP A 88 -48.90 14.48 0.49
CA ASP A 88 -50.04 15.35 0.82
C ASP A 88 -51.25 14.93 -0.03
N TYR A 89 -52.19 14.21 0.58
CA TYR A 89 -53.46 13.86 -0.02
C TYR A 89 -54.55 14.86 0.37
N TRP A 90 -54.47 16.09 -0.14
CA TRP A 90 -55.63 17.00 -0.17
C TRP A 90 -55.56 17.93 -1.41
N THR A 91 -56.30 17.57 -2.46
CA THR A 91 -56.85 18.49 -3.48
C THR A 91 -58.25 18.04 -3.83
#